data_AF-A0A4Y8LW78-F1
#
_entry.id   AF-A0A4Y8LW78-F1
#
_cell.length_a   1.000
_cell.length_b   1.000
_cell.length_c   1.000
_cell.angle_alpha   90.00
_cell.angle_beta   90.00
_cell.angle_gamma   90.00
#
_symmetry.space_group_name_H-M   'P 1'
#
loop_
_entity.id
_entity.type
_entity.pdbx_description
1 polymer ?
#
loop_
_entity_poly.entity_id
_entity_poly.type
_entity_poly.pdbx_seq_one_letter_code
_entity_poly.pdbx_strand_id
1 'polypeptide(L)'
;MHPGTRLRVLDIAGKYQISQAPVREALERLKQEGLIVGQHNKGSVVSNITSKEIRDIFVLREMIEGYAVRQSMTLLTEADYDALNDILHQMDAAVKERDILKILEKDMDFHGFFYKMCGNHVIMELWQQMRTKVMRFMAISNRHYTTEGLVDWHRRLVDALRLGDAAEAERRFIEHMHSYKSIHLD
;
A
#
# COMPACT_ATOMS: atom_id res chain seq x y z
N MET A 1 15.63 1.73 8.16
CA MET A 1 16.61 0.71 8.59
C MET A 1 16.37 -0.56 7.78
N HIS A 2 17.41 -1.34 7.47
CA HIS A 2 17.27 -2.54 6.63
C HIS A 2 16.61 -3.71 7.41
N PRO A 3 15.93 -4.65 6.73
CA PRO A 3 15.46 -5.89 7.35
C PRO A 3 16.56 -6.58 8.15
N GLY A 4 16.22 -7.15 9.31
CA GLY A 4 17.17 -7.80 10.21
C GLY A 4 18.03 -6.85 11.06
N THR A 5 17.94 -5.53 10.87
CA THR A 5 18.63 -4.55 11.73
C THR A 5 18.13 -4.70 13.16
N ARG A 6 19.05 -4.88 14.10
CA ARG A 6 18.74 -4.92 15.53
C ARG A 6 18.38 -3.52 16.04
N LEU A 7 17.29 -3.43 16.78
CA LEU A 7 16.79 -2.19 17.37
C LEU A 7 17.02 -2.21 18.89
N ARG A 8 17.93 -1.38 19.37
CA ARG A 8 18.18 -1.20 20.80
C ARG A 8 17.60 0.14 21.26
N VAL A 9 16.83 0.11 22.33
CA VAL A 9 16.21 1.30 22.92
C VAL A 9 17.24 2.38 23.22
N LEU A 10 18.38 1.99 23.81
CA LEU A 10 19.47 2.91 24.16
C LEU A 10 20.06 3.59 22.92
N ASP A 11 20.35 2.83 21.86
CA ASP A 11 20.95 3.36 20.64
C ASP A 11 20.01 4.37 19.94
N ILE A 12 18.70 4.07 19.91
CA ILE A 12 17.69 4.94 19.31
C ILE A 12 17.48 6.20 20.16
N ALA A 13 17.36 6.05 21.48
CA ALA A 13 17.25 7.16 22.42
C ALA A 13 18.43 8.13 22.29
N GLY A 14 19.65 7.60 22.23
CA GLY A 14 20.87 8.40 22.03
C GLY A 14 20.90 9.09 20.68
N LYS A 15 20.55 8.39 19.59
CA LYS A 15 20.54 8.95 18.24
C LYS A 15 19.57 10.14 18.09
N TYR A 16 18.37 10.03 18.65
CA TYR A 16 17.33 11.05 18.52
C TYR A 16 17.26 12.01 19.72
N GLN A 17 18.16 11.86 20.70
CA GLN A 17 18.22 12.68 21.92
C GLN A 17 16.88 12.72 22.70
N ILE A 18 16.21 11.58 22.80
CA ILE A 18 14.94 11.42 23.53
C ILE A 18 15.08 10.37 24.64
N SER A 19 14.17 10.39 25.62
CA SER A 19 14.18 9.42 26.72
C SER A 19 13.78 8.00 26.24
N GLN A 20 14.09 6.98 27.05
CA GLN A 20 13.84 5.58 26.67
C GLN A 20 12.34 5.21 26.62
N ALA A 21 11.49 5.87 27.42
CA ALA A 21 10.06 5.56 27.52
C ALA A 21 9.33 5.72 26.17
N PRO A 22 9.37 6.89 25.48
CA PRO A 22 8.72 7.05 24.18
C PRO A 22 9.32 6.14 23.10
N VAL A 23 10.61 5.80 23.20
CA VAL A 23 11.24 4.81 22.31
C VAL A 23 10.64 3.42 22.50
N ARG A 24 10.39 2.99 23.74
CA ARG A 24 9.75 1.70 24.03
C ARG A 24 8.32 1.65 23.51
N GLU A 25 7.55 2.72 23.72
CA GLU A 25 6.18 2.82 23.20
C GLU A 25 6.13 2.75 21.69
N ALA A 26 7.02 3.48 20.99
CA ALA A 26 7.12 3.43 19.55
C ALA A 26 7.50 2.04 19.04
N LEU A 27 8.48 1.38 19.69
CA LEU A 27 8.87 0.01 19.32
C LEU A 27 7.75 -0.99 19.57
N GLU A 28 6.95 -0.85 20.63
CA GLU A 28 5.83 -1.77 20.87
C GLU A 28 4.72 -1.58 19.83
N ARG A 29 4.41 -0.34 19.41
CA ARG A 29 3.50 -0.09 18.28
C ARG A 29 3.99 -0.71 16.98
N LEU A 30 5.28 -0.50 16.65
CA LEU A 30 5.89 -1.12 15.48
C LEU A 30 5.86 -2.67 15.53
N LYS A 31 5.90 -3.25 16.73
CA LYS A 31 5.81 -4.69 16.94
C LYS A 31 4.38 -5.19 16.75
N GLN A 32 3.38 -4.46 17.25
CA GLN A 32 1.96 -4.73 17.01
C GLN A 32 1.62 -4.65 15.51
N GLU A 33 2.23 -3.72 14.79
CA GLU A 33 2.11 -3.58 13.33
C GLU A 33 2.96 -4.61 12.55
N GLY A 34 3.73 -5.46 13.22
CA GLY A 34 4.58 -6.47 12.58
C GLY A 34 5.80 -5.92 11.82
N LEU A 35 6.11 -4.62 11.98
CA LEU A 35 7.28 -3.97 11.39
C LEU A 35 8.59 -4.37 12.07
N ILE A 36 8.51 -4.83 13.32
CA ILE A 36 9.62 -5.41 14.06
C ILE A 36 9.18 -6.72 14.70
N VAL A 37 10.10 -7.66 14.84
CA VAL A 37 9.86 -8.95 15.50
C VAL A 37 10.86 -9.18 16.62
N GLY A 38 10.43 -9.88 17.67
CA GLY A 38 11.34 -10.36 18.70
C GLY A 38 12.13 -11.56 18.17
N GLN A 39 13.45 -11.53 18.32
CA GLN A 39 14.32 -12.65 17.97
C GLN A 39 15.11 -13.08 19.20
N HIS A 40 15.11 -14.39 19.47
CA HIS A 40 15.82 -14.99 20.61
C HIS A 40 17.29 -14.54 20.62
N ASN A 41 17.78 -14.06 21.77
CA ASN A 41 19.12 -13.50 22.00
C ASN A 41 19.50 -12.22 21.21
N LYS A 42 18.62 -11.70 20.34
CA LYS A 42 18.84 -10.47 19.56
C LYS A 42 17.91 -9.32 19.95
N GLY A 43 16.87 -9.58 20.74
CA GLY A 43 15.88 -8.55 21.08
C GLY A 43 15.02 -8.21 19.87
N SER A 44 14.58 -6.95 19.74
CA SER A 44 13.73 -6.52 18.63
C SER A 44 14.57 -6.28 17.35
N VAL A 45 14.13 -6.82 16.22
CA VAL A 45 14.77 -6.64 14.91
C VAL A 45 13.74 -6.16 13.89
N VAL A 46 14.16 -5.36 12.91
CA VAL A 46 13.31 -5.00 11.76
C VAL A 46 12.86 -6.29 11.08
N SER A 47 11.55 -6.51 10.93
CA SER A 47 11.00 -7.75 10.40
C SER A 47 11.51 -8.00 8.97
N ASN A 48 11.49 -9.24 8.49
CA ASN A 48 11.73 -9.51 7.08
C ASN A 48 10.39 -9.76 6.38
N ILE A 49 10.28 -9.39 5.11
CA ILE A 49 9.11 -9.71 4.29
C ILE A 49 9.54 -10.83 3.35
N THR A 50 8.85 -11.96 3.40
CA THR A 50 9.18 -13.08 2.51
C THR A 50 8.50 -12.91 1.15
N SER A 51 9.13 -13.37 0.06
CA SER A 51 8.51 -13.36 -1.26
C SER A 51 7.22 -14.18 -1.30
N LYS A 52 7.10 -15.23 -0.47
CA LYS A 52 5.86 -15.99 -0.31
C LYS A 52 4.75 -15.13 0.30
N GLU A 53 5.01 -14.47 1.42
CA GLU A 53 4.04 -13.61 2.10
C GLU A 53 3.50 -12.53 1.16
N ILE A 54 4.37 -11.95 0.33
CA ILE A 54 3.93 -10.94 -0.64
C ILE A 54 3.12 -11.55 -1.77
N ARG A 55 3.53 -12.69 -2.32
CA ARG A 55 2.69 -13.40 -3.31
C ARG A 55 1.30 -13.69 -2.76
N ASP A 56 1.21 -14.18 -1.52
CA ASP A 56 -0.07 -14.48 -0.87
C ASP A 56 -0.92 -13.20 -0.69
N ILE A 57 -0.30 -12.08 -0.28
CA ILE A 57 -0.98 -10.78 -0.15
C ILE A 57 -1.48 -10.27 -1.50
N PHE A 58 -0.67 -10.32 -2.57
CA PHE A 58 -1.10 -9.85 -3.89
C PHE A 58 -2.21 -10.73 -4.50
N VAL A 59 -2.17 -12.05 -4.27
CA VAL A 59 -3.28 -12.94 -4.65
C VAL A 59 -4.57 -12.57 -3.91
N LEU A 60 -4.49 -12.33 -2.59
CA LEU A 60 -5.65 -11.88 -1.83
C LEU A 60 -6.17 -10.53 -2.33
N ARG A 61 -5.26 -9.58 -2.56
CA ARG A 61 -5.58 -8.24 -3.06
C ARG A 61 -6.31 -8.31 -4.40
N GLU A 62 -5.81 -9.11 -5.34
CA GLU A 62 -6.43 -9.35 -6.65
C GLU A 62 -7.86 -9.87 -6.53
N MET A 63 -8.10 -10.85 -5.63
CA MET A 63 -9.44 -11.39 -5.41
C MET A 63 -10.43 -10.37 -4.83
N ILE A 64 -9.97 -9.48 -3.94
CA ILE A 64 -10.84 -8.51 -3.26
C ILE A 64 -11.01 -7.20 -4.05
N GLU A 65 -10.02 -6.81 -4.86
CA GLU A 65 -10.01 -5.55 -5.64
C GLU A 65 -11.19 -5.51 -6.61
N GLY A 66 -11.34 -6.54 -7.45
CA GLY A 66 -12.40 -6.60 -8.45
C GLY A 66 -13.80 -6.52 -7.82
N TYR A 67 -14.02 -7.28 -6.75
CA TYR A 67 -15.25 -7.21 -5.97
C TYR A 67 -15.48 -5.81 -5.39
N ALA A 68 -14.48 -5.22 -4.74
CA ALA A 68 -14.62 -3.91 -4.09
C ALA A 68 -14.94 -2.80 -5.10
N VAL A 69 -14.26 -2.81 -6.25
CA VAL A 69 -14.52 -1.90 -7.37
C VAL A 69 -15.96 -2.06 -7.85
N ARG A 70 -16.36 -3.29 -8.20
CA ARG A 70 -17.70 -3.59 -8.70
C ARG A 70 -18.80 -3.13 -7.74
N GLN A 71 -18.63 -3.38 -6.43
CA GLN A 71 -19.59 -2.95 -5.41
C GLN A 71 -19.61 -1.43 -5.23
N SER A 72 -18.45 -0.77 -5.30
CA SER A 72 -18.36 0.67 -5.12
C SER A 72 -19.02 1.47 -6.25
N MET A 73 -19.04 0.95 -7.48
CA MET A 73 -19.51 1.68 -8.66
C MET A 73 -20.96 2.16 -8.57
N THR A 74 -21.83 1.40 -7.88
CA THR A 74 -23.23 1.80 -7.69
C THR A 74 -23.40 2.92 -6.66
N LEU A 75 -22.33 3.27 -5.94
CA LEU A 75 -22.31 4.24 -4.85
C LEU A 75 -21.51 5.50 -5.21
N LEU A 76 -20.75 5.49 -6.32
CA LEU A 76 -19.90 6.61 -6.70
C LEU A 76 -20.74 7.82 -7.12
N THR A 77 -20.39 8.97 -6.56
CA THR A 77 -20.92 10.29 -6.90
C THR A 77 -19.89 11.10 -7.69
N GLU A 78 -20.28 12.23 -8.28
CA GLU A 78 -19.31 13.13 -8.92
C GLU A 78 -18.23 13.62 -7.94
N ALA A 79 -18.58 13.83 -6.66
CA ALA A 79 -17.60 14.19 -5.64
C ALA A 79 -16.55 13.08 -5.38
N ASP A 80 -16.94 11.82 -5.56
CA ASP A 80 -16.04 10.67 -5.45
C ASP A 80 -15.06 10.62 -6.63
N TYR A 81 -15.54 10.93 -7.83
CA TYR A 81 -14.66 11.06 -9.00
C TYR A 81 -13.69 12.24 -8.86
N ASP A 82 -14.13 13.36 -8.29
CA ASP A 82 -13.25 14.49 -7.98
C ASP A 82 -12.18 14.09 -6.97
N ALA A 83 -12.53 13.32 -5.93
CA ALA A 83 -11.57 12.80 -4.96
C ALA A 83 -10.55 11.83 -5.59
N LEU A 84 -11.00 10.92 -6.47
CA LEU A 84 -10.10 10.04 -7.23
C LEU A 84 -9.16 10.85 -8.11
N ASN A 85 -9.66 11.87 -8.82
CA ASN A 85 -8.84 12.75 -9.65
C ASN A 85 -7.82 13.55 -8.85
N ASP A 86 -8.17 14.01 -7.65
CA ASP A 86 -7.23 14.69 -6.75
C ASP A 86 -6.10 13.74 -6.29
N ILE A 87 -6.42 12.48 -5.99
CA ILE A 87 -5.40 11.46 -5.70
C ILE A 87 -4.44 11.31 -6.89
N LEU A 88 -4.96 11.24 -8.12
CA LEU A 88 -4.12 11.14 -9.33
C LEU A 88 -3.28 12.40 -9.57
N HIS A 89 -3.82 13.59 -9.28
CA HIS A 89 -3.09 14.85 -9.40
C HIS A 89 -1.93 14.92 -8.39
N GLN A 90 -2.19 14.53 -7.13
CA GLN A 90 -1.14 14.43 -6.11
C GLN A 90 -0.09 13.36 -6.47
N MET A 91 -0.50 12.25 -7.08
CA MET A 91 0.41 11.22 -7.58
C MET A 91 1.30 11.75 -8.70
N ASP A 92 0.74 12.51 -9.65
CA ASP A 92 1.48 13.15 -10.74
C ASP A 92 2.50 14.18 -10.24
N ALA A 93 2.11 15.00 -9.26
CA ALA A 93 3.05 15.92 -8.59
C ALA A 93 4.21 15.15 -7.94
N ALA A 94 3.91 14.06 -7.22
CA ALA A 94 4.92 13.22 -6.59
C ALA A 94 5.86 12.56 -7.61
N VAL A 95 5.35 12.13 -8.78
CA VAL A 95 6.16 11.63 -9.90
C VAL A 95 7.13 12.69 -10.40
N LYS A 96 6.66 13.93 -10.62
CA LYS A 96 7.50 15.06 -11.06
C LYS A 96 8.60 15.41 -10.07
N GLU A 97 8.28 15.34 -8.78
CA GLU A 97 9.22 15.58 -7.67
C GLU A 97 10.14 14.39 -7.37
N ARG A 98 9.90 13.23 -7.98
CA ARG A 98 10.58 11.96 -7.70
C ARG A 98 10.43 11.52 -6.24
N ASP A 99 9.33 11.89 -5.59
CA ASP A 99 9.01 11.46 -4.23
C ASP A 99 8.36 10.08 -4.24
N ILE A 100 9.20 9.04 -4.21
CA ILE A 100 8.76 7.64 -4.21
C ILE A 100 7.82 7.32 -3.04
N LEU A 101 8.04 7.89 -1.86
CA LEU A 101 7.18 7.61 -0.71
C LEU A 101 5.79 8.18 -0.93
N LYS A 102 5.70 9.40 -1.48
CA LYS A 102 4.43 10.03 -1.81
C LYS A 102 3.69 9.32 -2.94
N ILE A 103 4.40 8.84 -3.97
CA ILE A 103 3.82 8.02 -5.04
C ILE A 103 3.16 6.77 -4.45
N LEU A 104 3.88 6.03 -3.59
CA LEU A 104 3.36 4.83 -2.94
C LEU A 104 2.19 5.13 -2.02
N GLU A 105 2.23 6.24 -1.28
CA GLU A 105 1.10 6.67 -0.47
C GLU A 105 -0.15 6.87 -1.34
N LYS A 106 -0.03 7.60 -2.46
CA LYS A 106 -1.17 7.86 -3.35
C LYS A 106 -1.67 6.60 -4.06
N ASP A 107 -0.81 5.66 -4.39
CA ASP A 107 -1.21 4.34 -4.92
C ASP A 107 -2.06 3.58 -3.89
N MET A 108 -1.59 3.51 -2.65
CA MET A 108 -2.36 2.87 -1.56
C MET A 108 -3.68 3.60 -1.28
N ASP A 109 -3.71 4.93 -1.39
CA ASP A 109 -4.94 5.70 -1.19
C ASP A 109 -5.95 5.46 -2.32
N PHE A 110 -5.48 5.36 -3.56
CA PHE A 110 -6.33 5.07 -4.73
C PHE A 110 -7.04 3.73 -4.59
N HIS A 111 -6.33 2.66 -4.23
CA HIS A 111 -6.95 1.35 -4.03
C HIS A 111 -7.76 1.27 -2.74
N GLY A 112 -7.26 1.89 -1.67
CA GLY A 112 -7.97 2.02 -0.39
C GLY A 112 -9.32 2.71 -0.51
N PHE A 113 -9.49 3.59 -1.50
CA PHE A 113 -10.76 4.23 -1.81
C PHE A 113 -11.87 3.19 -2.06
N PHE A 114 -11.63 2.21 -2.93
CA PHE A 114 -12.64 1.21 -3.28
C PHE A 114 -12.94 0.25 -2.12
N TYR A 115 -11.92 -0.14 -1.35
CA TYR A 115 -12.13 -0.95 -0.14
C TYR A 115 -12.97 -0.23 0.91
N LYS A 116 -12.83 1.09 1.03
CA LYS A 116 -13.69 1.90 1.90
C LYS A 116 -15.12 2.00 1.37
N MET A 117 -15.29 2.17 0.05
CA MET A 117 -16.59 2.42 -0.56
C MET A 117 -17.43 1.16 -0.80
N CYS A 118 -16.83 -0.02 -0.87
CA CYS A 118 -17.53 -1.26 -1.21
C CYS A 118 -18.57 -1.76 -0.18
N GLY A 119 -18.72 -1.07 0.96
CA GLY A 119 -19.70 -1.43 1.99
C GLY A 119 -19.36 -2.68 2.81
N ASN A 120 -18.21 -3.33 2.56
CA ASN A 120 -17.75 -4.50 3.30
C ASN A 120 -16.64 -4.12 4.29
N HIS A 121 -17.01 -3.95 5.56
CA HIS A 121 -16.07 -3.59 6.63
C HIS A 121 -14.88 -4.57 6.80
N VAL A 122 -15.07 -5.87 6.51
CA VAL A 122 -14.01 -6.87 6.65
C VAL A 122 -12.92 -6.66 5.60
N ILE A 123 -13.31 -6.25 4.39
CA ILE A 123 -12.35 -5.90 3.32
C ILE A 123 -11.49 -4.71 3.75
N MET A 124 -12.10 -3.69 4.36
CA MET A 124 -11.36 -2.54 4.85
C MET A 124 -10.42 -2.89 6.01
N GLU A 125 -10.85 -3.73 6.95
CA GLU A 125 -9.99 -4.22 8.04
C GLU A 125 -8.79 -5.01 7.50
N LEU A 126 -9.03 -5.93 6.56
CA LEU A 126 -7.97 -6.68 5.89
C LEU A 126 -7.00 -5.75 5.16
N TRP A 127 -7.53 -4.75 4.45
CA TRP A 127 -6.69 -3.75 3.79
C TRP A 127 -5.80 -3.01 4.78
N GLN A 128 -6.34 -2.54 5.91
CA GLN A 128 -5.54 -1.84 6.92
C GLN A 128 -4.40 -2.71 7.48
N GLN A 129 -4.64 -4.01 7.63
CA GLN A 129 -3.61 -4.96 8.07
C GLN A 129 -2.54 -5.20 7.00
N MET A 130 -2.90 -5.19 5.72
CA MET A 130 -1.98 -5.49 4.61
C MET A 130 -1.25 -4.26 4.06
N ARG A 131 -1.87 -3.07 4.10
CA ARG A 131 -1.39 -1.83 3.46
C ARG A 131 0.07 -1.54 3.76
N THR A 132 0.46 -1.61 5.03
CA THR A 132 1.84 -1.35 5.46
C THR A 132 2.83 -2.36 4.86
N LYS A 133 2.45 -3.64 4.74
CA LYS A 133 3.30 -4.68 4.13
C LYS A 133 3.42 -4.48 2.63
N VAL A 134 2.31 -4.15 1.95
CA VAL A 134 2.29 -3.84 0.51
C VAL A 134 3.17 -2.63 0.22
N MET A 135 2.94 -1.51 0.91
CA MET A 135 3.74 -0.28 0.75
C MET A 135 5.22 -0.54 1.00
N ARG A 136 5.56 -1.27 2.07
CA ARG A 136 6.96 -1.57 2.39
C ARG A 136 7.62 -2.46 1.33
N PHE A 137 6.89 -3.43 0.80
CA PHE A 137 7.39 -4.26 -0.30
C PHE A 137 7.59 -3.43 -1.57
N MET A 138 6.61 -2.63 -1.96
CA MET A 138 6.72 -1.75 -3.13
C MET A 138 7.87 -0.74 -2.98
N ALA A 139 8.13 -0.22 -1.77
CA ALA A 139 9.28 0.65 -1.51
C ALA A 139 10.65 -0.05 -1.68
N ILE A 140 10.68 -1.38 -1.54
CA ILE A 140 11.88 -2.19 -1.76
C ILE A 140 12.01 -2.55 -3.24
N SER A 141 10.93 -3.01 -3.89
CA SER A 141 10.93 -3.41 -5.30
C SER A 141 11.08 -2.21 -6.25
N ASN A 142 10.40 -1.08 -5.99
CA ASN A 142 10.39 0.11 -6.85
C ASN A 142 11.73 0.84 -6.95
N ARG A 143 12.76 0.46 -6.18
CA ARG A 143 14.11 0.98 -6.37
C ARG A 143 14.68 0.71 -7.77
N HIS A 144 14.07 -0.22 -8.51
CA HIS A 144 14.53 -0.67 -9.81
C HIS A 144 13.53 -0.42 -10.96
N TYR A 145 12.35 0.16 -10.69
CA TYR A 145 11.30 0.33 -11.71
C TYR A 145 11.04 1.81 -12.02
N THR A 146 10.72 2.08 -13.29
CA THR A 146 10.30 3.43 -13.74
C THR A 146 8.91 3.75 -13.23
N THR A 147 8.68 5.01 -12.87
CA THR A 147 7.36 5.56 -12.54
C THR A 147 6.66 6.16 -13.77
N GLU A 148 7.28 6.09 -14.94
CA GLU A 148 6.70 6.55 -16.20
C GLU A 148 5.42 5.80 -16.54
N GLY A 149 4.37 6.53 -16.91
CA GLY A 149 3.06 5.98 -17.28
C GLY A 149 2.19 5.49 -16.11
N LEU A 150 2.71 5.50 -14.87
CA LEU A 150 1.98 5.04 -13.68
C LEU A 150 0.64 5.78 -13.50
N VAL A 151 0.67 7.11 -13.57
CA VAL A 151 -0.52 7.96 -13.43
C VAL A 151 -1.49 7.73 -14.58
N ASP A 152 -0.98 7.52 -15.79
CA ASP A 152 -1.80 7.28 -16.97
C ASP A 152 -2.54 5.94 -16.89
N TRP A 153 -1.90 4.91 -16.30
CA TRP A 153 -2.57 3.63 -16.04
C TRP A 153 -3.74 3.81 -15.08
N HIS A 154 -3.54 4.54 -13.99
CA HIS A 154 -4.60 4.83 -13.03
C HIS A 154 -5.70 5.71 -13.61
N ARG A 155 -5.37 6.68 -14.46
CA ARG A 155 -6.37 7.51 -15.14
C ARG A 155 -7.29 6.68 -16.02
N ARG A 156 -6.75 5.69 -16.76
CA ARG A 156 -7.55 4.74 -17.56
C ARG A 156 -8.49 3.90 -16.70
N LEU A 157 -8.15 3.62 -15.44
CA LEU A 157 -9.05 2.92 -14.51
C LEU A 157 -10.22 3.83 -14.12
N VAL A 158 -9.97 5.11 -13.82
CA VAL A 158 -11.03 6.09 -13.54
C VAL A 158 -11.94 6.27 -14.76
N ASP A 159 -11.38 6.33 -15.96
CA ASP A 159 -12.15 6.41 -17.20
C ASP A 159 -13.07 5.17 -17.36
N ALA A 160 -12.57 3.97 -17.05
CA ALA A 160 -13.36 2.75 -17.10
C ALA A 160 -14.54 2.76 -16.12
N LEU A 161 -14.39 3.35 -14.93
CA LEU A 161 -15.49 3.53 -13.97
C LEU A 161 -16.58 4.44 -14.55
N ARG A 162 -16.20 5.55 -15.20
CA ARG A 162 -17.15 6.51 -15.79
C ARG A 162 -17.96 5.94 -16.96
N LEU A 163 -17.45 4.91 -17.64
CA LEU A 163 -18.20 4.22 -18.70
C LEU A 163 -19.40 3.42 -18.15
N GLY A 164 -19.43 3.14 -16.84
CA GLY A 164 -20.57 2.48 -16.18
C GLY A 164 -20.67 0.97 -16.39
N ASP A 165 -19.73 0.35 -17.12
CA ASP A 165 -19.66 -1.11 -17.26
C ASP A 165 -18.88 -1.70 -16.07
N ALA A 166 -19.61 -2.23 -15.10
CA ALA A 166 -19.02 -2.78 -13.88
C ALA A 166 -18.17 -4.02 -14.11
N ALA A 167 -18.48 -4.84 -15.13
CA ALA A 167 -17.71 -6.03 -15.43
C ALA A 167 -16.39 -5.67 -16.12
N GLU A 168 -16.42 -4.68 -17.01
CA GLU A 168 -15.22 -4.18 -17.65
C GLU A 168 -14.31 -3.44 -16.66
N ALA A 169 -14.87 -2.61 -15.77
CA ALA A 169 -14.09 -1.94 -14.72
C ALA A 169 -13.43 -2.97 -13.78
N GLU A 170 -14.19 -3.95 -13.29
CA GLU A 170 -13.67 -5.06 -12.48
C GLU A 170 -12.48 -5.75 -13.17
N ARG A 171 -12.63 -6.11 -14.44
CA ARG A 171 -11.57 -6.74 -15.24
C ARG A 171 -10.32 -5.86 -15.35
N ARG A 172 -10.48 -4.57 -15.64
CA ARG A 172 -9.36 -3.62 -15.78
C ARG A 172 -8.56 -3.46 -14.49
N PHE A 173 -9.25 -3.43 -13.34
CA PHE A 173 -8.58 -3.35 -12.04
C PHE A 173 -7.84 -4.65 -11.69
N ILE A 174 -8.39 -5.82 -12.00
CA ILE A 174 -7.71 -7.10 -11.82
C ILE A 174 -6.44 -7.17 -12.69
N GLU A 175 -6.52 -6.77 -13.96
CA GLU A 175 -5.37 -6.73 -14.88
C GLU A 175 -4.27 -5.77 -14.41
N HIS A 176 -4.68 -4.63 -13.84
CA HIS A 176 -3.77 -3.68 -13.23
C HIS A 176 -3.05 -4.29 -12.00
N MET A 177 -3.75 -5.07 -11.16
CA MET A 177 -3.14 -5.82 -10.06
C MET A 177 -2.17 -6.90 -10.54
N HIS A 178 -2.49 -7.62 -11.62
CA HIS A 178 -1.59 -8.60 -12.24
C HIS A 178 -0.30 -7.96 -12.73
N SER A 179 -0.42 -6.82 -13.41
CA SER A 179 0.74 -6.09 -13.95
C SER A 179 1.69 -5.71 -12.81
N TYR A 180 1.17 -5.21 -11.69
CA TYR A 180 1.96 -4.93 -10.49
C TYR A 180 2.63 -6.16 -9.90
N LYS A 181 1.90 -7.27 -9.80
CA LYS A 181 2.39 -8.53 -9.26
C LYS A 181 3.57 -9.06 -10.09
N SER A 182 3.45 -9.11 -11.41
CA SER A 182 4.51 -9.55 -12.32
C SER A 182 5.71 -8.61 -12.32
N ILE A 183 5.49 -7.30 -12.27
CA ILE A 183 6.61 -6.34 -12.19
C ILE A 183 7.44 -6.58 -10.93
N HIS A 184 6.83 -6.89 -9.79
CA HIS A 184 7.56 -6.89 -8.51
C HIS A 184 7.97 -8.27 -7.98
N LEU A 185 7.38 -9.37 -8.47
CA LEU A 185 7.57 -10.70 -7.88
C LEU A 185 8.25 -11.73 -8.79
N ASP A 186 8.48 -11.36 -10.06
CA ASP A 186 9.29 -12.14 -11.02
C ASP A 186 10.73 -11.60 -11.06
#